data_AF-A0A959CV03-F1
#
_entry.id   AF-A0A959CV03-F1
#
_cell.length_a   1.000
_cell.length_b   1.000
_cell.length_c   1.000
_cell.angle_alpha   90.00
_cell.angle_beta   90.00
_cell.angle_gamma   90.00
#
_symmetry.space_group_name_H-M   'P 1'
#
loop_
_entity.id
_entity.type
_entity.pdbx_description
1 polymer ?
#
loop_
_entity_poly.entity_id
_entity_poly.type
_entity_poly.pdbx_seq_one_letter_code
_entity_poly.pdbx_strand_id
1 'polypeptide(L)'
;MSEKQLLGIGSRVRHPAYGDGAVIRLHKAAYDVCFMLYGIKQVGKDYEKWEIIEAVTPEEGISFNEIEKSMIKVLRSFSDITEEVPLGNRWEGGTMILRPGEEGLKEKDLPIETFFHKI
;
A
#
# COMPACT_ATOMS: atom_id res chain seq x y z
N MET A 1 31.51 -7.13 14.58
CA MET A 1 30.08 -7.07 14.95
C MET A 1 29.36 -7.94 13.94
N SER A 2 28.93 -9.14 14.33
CA SER A 2 28.25 -10.05 13.40
C SER A 2 26.90 -9.43 13.02
N GLU A 3 26.65 -9.30 11.71
CA GLU A 3 25.35 -8.88 11.18
C GLU A 3 24.26 -9.83 11.72
N LYS A 4 23.30 -9.28 12.47
CA LYS A 4 22.15 -10.05 12.95
C LYS A 4 21.26 -10.37 11.76
N GLN A 5 21.30 -11.63 11.32
CA GLN A 5 20.46 -12.12 10.24
C GLN A 5 19.00 -12.28 10.73
N LEU A 6 18.09 -11.49 10.17
CA LEU A 6 16.66 -11.57 10.48
C LEU A 6 16.05 -12.80 9.78
N LEU A 7 15.45 -13.70 10.57
CA LEU A 7 14.83 -14.93 10.07
C LEU A 7 13.36 -14.70 9.63
N GLY A 8 13.04 -15.08 8.40
CA GLY A 8 11.69 -15.09 7.84
C GLY A 8 10.86 -16.30 8.30
N ILE A 9 9.55 -16.27 8.01
CA ILE A 9 8.66 -17.42 8.24
C ILE A 9 9.18 -18.60 7.40
N GLY A 10 9.20 -19.80 7.98
CA GLY A 10 9.76 -21.00 7.37
C GLY A 10 11.24 -21.26 7.70
N SER A 11 11.96 -20.29 8.28
CA SER A 11 13.34 -20.51 8.75
C SER A 11 13.39 -21.64 9.79
N ARG A 12 14.40 -22.50 9.70
CA ARG A 12 14.60 -23.65 10.60
C ARG A 12 15.76 -23.38 11.56
N VAL A 13 15.51 -23.64 12.83
CA VAL A 13 16.45 -23.39 13.93
C VAL A 13 16.51 -24.59 14.87
N ARG A 14 17.63 -24.74 15.59
CA ARG A 14 17.79 -25.70 16.68
C ARG A 14 18.07 -24.97 17.98
N HIS A 15 17.12 -25.07 18.91
CA HIS A 15 17.22 -24.48 20.23
C HIS A 15 17.78 -25.49 21.24
N PRO A 16 18.74 -25.13 22.10
CA PRO A 16 19.40 -26.08 23.01
C PRO A 16 18.44 -26.77 23.99
N ALA A 17 17.37 -26.09 24.39
CA ALA A 17 16.36 -26.65 25.31
C ALA A 17 15.17 -27.32 24.60
N TYR A 18 14.87 -26.94 23.36
CA TYR A 18 13.61 -27.32 22.69
C TYR A 18 13.81 -28.15 21.42
N GLY A 19 15.06 -28.34 21.00
CA GLY A 19 15.41 -29.08 19.79
C GLY A 19 15.10 -28.30 18.52
N ASP A 20 14.78 -29.03 17.46
CA ASP A 20 14.52 -28.49 16.13
C ASP A 20 13.14 -27.83 16.07
N GLY A 21 13.09 -26.65 15.47
CA GLY A 21 11.86 -25.89 15.28
C GLY A 21 11.86 -25.03 14.01
N ALA A 22 10.68 -24.56 13.64
CA ALA A 22 10.48 -23.69 12.49
C ALA A 22 9.82 -22.38 12.91
N VAL A 23 10.30 -21.26 12.36
CA VAL A 23 9.71 -19.94 12.56
C VAL A 23 8.36 -19.89 11.84
N ILE A 24 7.30 -19.60 12.57
CA ILE A 24 5.93 -19.55 12.03
C ILE A 24 5.35 -18.12 12.02
N ARG A 25 5.94 -17.21 12.80
CA ARG A 25 5.52 -15.80 12.84
C ARG A 25 6.65 -14.89 13.29
N LEU A 26 6.69 -13.68 12.73
CA LEU A 26 7.59 -12.60 13.15
C LEU A 26 6.81 -11.57 13.96
N HIS A 27 7.32 -11.23 15.14
CA HIS A 27 6.91 -10.05 15.91
C HIS A 27 7.97 -8.96 15.81
N LYS A 28 7.75 -7.79 16.43
CA LYS A 28 8.76 -6.73 16.46
C LYS A 28 10.07 -7.19 17.13
N ALA A 29 9.97 -7.81 18.31
CA ALA A 29 11.12 -8.18 19.14
C ALA A 29 11.37 -9.69 19.28
N ALA A 30 10.47 -10.55 18.79
CA ALA A 30 10.57 -12.01 18.96
C ALA A 30 10.07 -12.76 17.71
N TYR A 31 10.36 -14.06 17.67
CA TYR A 31 9.80 -15.04 16.75
C TYR A 31 8.87 -15.98 17.50
N ASP A 32 7.75 -16.36 16.88
CA ASP A 32 7.05 -17.58 17.30
C ASP A 32 7.69 -18.75 16.55
N VAL A 33 8.19 -19.72 17.30
CA VAL A 33 8.85 -20.92 16.77
C VAL A 33 8.07 -22.15 17.22
N CYS A 34 7.68 -22.98 16.27
CA CYS A 34 7.05 -24.27 16.56
C CYS A 34 8.12 -25.34 16.70
N PHE A 35 8.25 -25.91 17.89
CA PHE A 35 9.13 -27.03 18.21
C PHE A 35 8.32 -28.32 18.27
N MET A 36 8.84 -29.40 17.69
CA MET A 36 8.12 -30.67 17.56
C MET A 36 7.59 -31.23 18.88
N LEU A 37 8.36 -31.10 19.96
CA LEU A 37 8.01 -31.67 21.28
C LEU A 37 7.37 -30.66 22.23
N TYR A 38 7.63 -29.36 22.03
CA TYR A 38 7.28 -28.30 23.00
C TYR A 38 6.22 -27.32 22.49
N GLY A 39 5.73 -27.54 21.26
CA GLY A 39 4.77 -26.67 20.60
C GLY A 39 5.36 -25.29 20.31
N ILE A 40 4.51 -24.27 20.33
CA ILE A 40 4.89 -22.91 19.98
C ILE A 40 5.54 -22.22 21.20
N LYS A 41 6.74 -21.68 20.99
CA LYS A 41 7.46 -20.85 21.96
C LYS A 41 7.89 -19.54 21.34
N GLN A 42 7.86 -18.47 22.13
CA GLN A 42 8.46 -17.20 21.75
C GLN A 42 9.95 -17.20 22.05
N VAL A 43 10.75 -16.82 21.05
CA VAL A 43 12.20 -16.66 21.16
C VAL A 43 12.56 -15.24 20.73
N GLY A 44 13.28 -14.51 21.58
CA GLY A 44 13.73 -13.14 21.26
C GLY A 44 14.62 -13.10 20.03
N LYS A 45 14.52 -12.03 19.21
CA LYS A 45 15.40 -11.83 18.04
C LYS A 45 16.86 -11.61 18.41
N ASP A 46 17.11 -11.29 19.67
CA ASP A 46 18.42 -11.13 20.29
C ASP A 46 18.98 -12.42 20.89
N TYR A 47 18.23 -13.53 20.83
CA TYR A 47 18.69 -14.82 21.31
C TYR A 47 19.72 -15.43 20.36
N GLU A 48 20.94 -15.65 20.85
CA GLU A 48 22.09 -16.10 20.02
C GLU A 48 22.49 -17.56 20.29
N LYS A 49 21.96 -18.20 21.33
CA LYS A 49 22.39 -19.54 21.77
C LYS A 49 21.73 -20.70 20.99
N TRP A 50 21.11 -20.41 19.86
CA TRP A 50 20.55 -21.40 18.95
C TRP A 50 21.40 -21.56 17.69
N GLU A 51 21.19 -22.65 16.98
CA GLU A 51 21.80 -22.88 15.68
C GLU A 51 20.76 -22.59 14.58
N ILE A 52 21.15 -21.85 13.54
CA ILE A 52 20.30 -21.59 12.38
C ILE A 52 20.61 -22.68 11.35
N ILE A 53 19.65 -23.56 11.09
CA ILE A 53 19.78 -24.65 10.11
C ILE A 53 19.54 -24.12 8.71
N GLU A 54 18.49 -23.31 8.55
CA GLU A 54 18.05 -22.74 7.28
C GLU A 54 17.44 -21.37 7.53
N ALA A 55 17.94 -20.35 6.83
CA ALA A 55 17.43 -19.01 6.93
C ALA A 55 16.64 -18.63 5.67
N VAL A 56 15.36 -18.32 5.85
CA VAL A 56 14.51 -17.75 4.82
C VAL A 56 14.53 -16.24 4.98
N THR A 57 14.63 -15.49 3.89
CA THR A 57 14.48 -14.04 3.91
C THR A 57 13.06 -13.65 4.31
N PRO A 58 12.87 -12.75 5.30
CA PRO A 58 11.55 -12.25 5.64
C PRO A 58 10.91 -11.59 4.43
N GLU A 59 9.68 -11.99 4.08
CA GLU A 59 8.87 -11.18 3.18
C GLU A 59 8.49 -9.89 3.91
N GLU A 60 8.75 -8.74 3.29
CA GLU A 60 8.28 -7.47 3.81
C GLU A 60 6.75 -7.48 3.84
N GLY A 61 6.18 -7.37 5.03
CA GLY A 61 4.73 -7.23 5.18
C GLY A 61 4.27 -5.95 4.49
N ILE A 62 3.09 -6.00 3.87
CA ILE A 62 2.46 -4.85 3.20
C ILE A 62 2.46 -3.65 4.15
N SER A 63 3.00 -2.53 3.70
CA SER A 63 3.08 -1.31 4.49
C SER A 63 1.67 -0.71 4.71
N PHE A 64 1.44 -0.08 5.87
CA PHE A 64 0.21 0.69 6.10
C PHE A 64 -0.02 1.75 5.01
N ASN A 65 1.05 2.34 4.47
CA ASN A 65 0.96 3.29 3.36
C ASN A 65 0.46 2.64 2.07
N GLU A 66 0.78 1.37 1.82
CA GLU A 66 0.31 0.64 0.64
C GLU A 66 -1.17 0.28 0.77
N ILE A 67 -1.60 -0.06 1.97
CA ILE A 67 -3.02 -0.28 2.30
C ILE A 67 -3.80 1.04 2.12
N GLU A 68 -3.30 2.15 2.65
CA GLU A 68 -3.93 3.46 2.53
C GLU A 68 -4.04 3.91 1.06
N LYS A 69 -2.95 3.81 0.29
CA LYS A 69 -2.97 4.12 -1.15
C LYS A 69 -3.96 3.25 -1.92
N SER A 70 -4.04 1.96 -1.58
CA SER A 70 -5.00 1.03 -2.20
C SER A 70 -6.43 1.42 -1.85
N MET A 71 -6.69 1.81 -0.61
CA MET A 71 -8.00 2.26 -0.16
C MET A 71 -8.43 3.57 -0.84
N ILE A 72 -7.53 4.56 -0.93
CA ILE A 72 -7.77 5.82 -1.65
C ILE A 72 -8.08 5.54 -3.13
N LYS A 73 -7.34 4.63 -3.77
CA LYS A 73 -7.57 4.26 -5.17
C LYS A 73 -8.95 3.65 -5.37
N VAL A 74 -9.35 2.72 -4.50
CA VAL A 74 -10.69 2.11 -4.54
C VAL A 74 -11.75 3.20 -4.35
N LEU A 75 -11.62 4.04 -3.32
CA LEU A 75 -12.59 5.12 -3.08
C LEU A 75 -12.72 6.04 -4.29
N ARG A 76 -11.62 6.52 -4.88
CA ARG A 76 -11.64 7.35 -6.09
C ARG A 76 -12.26 6.66 -7.31
N SER A 77 -12.08 5.36 -7.47
CA SER A 77 -12.65 4.62 -8.61
C SER A 77 -14.16 4.38 -8.47
N PHE A 78 -14.70 4.37 -7.25
CA PHE A 78 -16.13 4.14 -6.99
C PHE A 78 -16.89 5.39 -6.58
N SER A 79 -16.20 6.44 -6.17
CA SER A 79 -16.78 7.75 -5.97
C SER A 79 -16.81 8.47 -7.32
N ASP A 80 -18.00 8.80 -7.83
CA ASP A 80 -18.21 9.78 -8.92
C ASP A 80 -17.76 11.21 -8.53
N ILE A 81 -16.79 11.34 -7.62
CA ILE A 81 -16.16 12.59 -7.24
C ILE A 81 -15.21 12.95 -8.38
N THR A 82 -15.74 13.62 -9.39
CA THR A 82 -14.92 14.47 -10.25
C THR A 82 -14.37 15.58 -9.37
N GLU A 83 -13.03 15.71 -9.31
CA GLU A 83 -12.42 16.90 -8.73
C GLU A 83 -13.00 18.13 -9.45
N GLU A 84 -13.60 19.06 -8.70
CA GLU A 84 -13.96 20.37 -9.24
C GLU A 84 -12.65 21.07 -9.65
N VAL A 85 -12.38 21.09 -10.96
CA VAL A 85 -11.24 21.83 -11.50
C VAL A 85 -11.67 23.28 -11.65
N PRO A 86 -11.16 24.22 -10.85
CA PRO A 86 -11.54 25.61 -10.96
C PRO A 86 -11.09 26.17 -12.31
N LEU A 87 -11.93 27.02 -12.90
CA LEU A 87 -11.60 27.73 -14.12
C LEU A 87 -10.41 28.67 -13.84
N GLY A 88 -9.34 28.59 -14.65
CA GLY A 88 -8.19 29.47 -14.46
C GLY A 88 -8.55 30.95 -14.70
N ASN A 89 -8.02 31.86 -13.88
CA ASN A 89 -8.33 33.31 -13.85
C ASN A 89 -8.36 33.99 -15.23
N ARG A 90 -7.56 33.52 -16.19
CA ARG A 90 -7.52 34.07 -17.56
C ARG A 90 -8.84 33.96 -18.34
N TRP A 91 -9.78 33.14 -17.86
CA TRP A 91 -11.06 32.86 -18.50
C TRP A 91 -12.26 33.45 -17.74
N GLU A 92 -12.04 34.12 -16.61
CA GLU A 92 -13.09 34.83 -15.87
C GLU A 92 -13.71 35.93 -16.72
N GLY A 93 -15.04 36.05 -16.71
CA GLY A 93 -15.79 36.99 -17.57
C GLY A 93 -15.68 36.72 -19.07
N GLY A 94 -15.10 35.59 -19.48
CA GLY A 94 -14.93 35.22 -20.89
C GLY A 94 -16.21 34.73 -21.56
N THR A 95 -16.20 34.73 -22.89
CA THR A 95 -17.27 34.17 -23.73
C THR A 95 -16.78 32.90 -24.42
N MET A 96 -17.58 31.84 -24.34
CA MET A 96 -17.34 30.60 -25.06
C MET A 96 -18.06 30.61 -26.40
N ILE A 97 -17.36 30.21 -27.45
CA ILE A 97 -17.89 30.08 -28.80
C ILE A 97 -17.99 28.59 -29.13
N LEU A 98 -19.21 28.08 -29.24
CA LEU A 98 -19.48 26.73 -29.70
C LEU A 98 -19.58 26.73 -31.22
N ARG A 99 -18.56 26.17 -31.87
CA ARG A 99 -18.52 25.97 -33.31
C ARG A 99 -19.08 24.57 -33.64
N PRO A 100 -20.17 24.47 -34.41
CA PRO A 100 -20.67 23.18 -34.89
C PRO A 100 -19.64 22.46 -35.76
N GLY A 101 -19.60 21.14 -35.70
CA GLY A 101 -18.72 20.32 -36.55
C GLY A 101 -19.17 20.23 -38.02
N GLU A 102 -20.42 20.57 -38.32
CA GLU A 102 -20.96 20.63 -39.68
C GLU A 102 -20.77 22.03 -40.29
N GLU A 103 -20.28 22.07 -41.52
CA GLU A 103 -20.08 23.32 -42.26
C GLU A 103 -21.42 23.97 -42.62
N GLY A 104 -21.54 25.28 -42.38
CA GLY A 104 -22.72 26.09 -42.71
C GLY A 104 -23.68 26.35 -41.54
N LEU A 105 -23.46 25.75 -40.37
CA LEU A 105 -24.23 26.07 -39.16
C LEU A 105 -23.65 27.28 -38.44
N LYS A 106 -24.54 28.10 -37.85
CA LYS A 106 -24.16 29.32 -37.13
C LYS A 106 -23.52 28.96 -35.78
N GLU A 107 -22.43 29.64 -35.45
CA GLU A 107 -21.79 29.56 -34.13
C GLU A 107 -22.75 30.06 -33.04
N LYS A 108 -22.65 29.45 -31.85
CA LYS A 108 -23.39 29.88 -30.67
C LYS A 108 -22.42 30.39 -29.61
N ASP A 109 -22.58 31.64 -29.22
CA ASP A 109 -21.86 32.27 -28.14
C ASP A 109 -22.65 32.19 -26.83
N LEU A 110 -21.94 31.95 -25.72
CA LEU A 110 -22.51 32.04 -24.38
C LEU A 110 -21.44 32.46 -23.36
N PRO A 111 -21.81 33.16 -22.28
CA PRO A 111 -20.89 33.42 -21.18
C PRO A 111 -20.37 32.11 -20.58
N ILE A 112 -19.08 32.06 -20.25
CA ILE A 112 -18.45 30.86 -19.68
C ILE A 112 -19.15 30.46 -18.37
N GLU A 113 -19.48 31.43 -17.52
CA GLU A 113 -20.17 31.21 -16.25
C GLU A 113 -21.49 30.44 -16.44
N THR A 114 -22.29 30.79 -17.46
CA THR A 114 -23.58 30.15 -17.73
C THR A 114 -23.46 28.66 -18.07
N PHE A 115 -22.33 28.23 -18.64
CA PHE A 115 -22.10 26.82 -18.94
C PHE A 115 -21.71 26.02 -17.69
N PHE A 116 -20.76 26.54 -16.91
CA PHE A 116 -20.24 25.84 -15.73
C PHE A 116 -21.22 25.82 -14.54
N HIS A 117 -22.20 26.74 -14.47
CA HIS A 117 -23.27 26.68 -13.46
C HIS A 117 -24.36 25.63 -13.75
N LYS A 118 -24.33 24.97 -14.92
CA LYS A 118 -25.32 23.96 -15.33
C LYS A 118 -24.80 22.52 -15.29
N ILE A 119 -23.53 22.33 -14.95
CA ILE A 119 -22.83 21.03 -14.86
C ILE A 119 -22.56 20.77 -13.38
#